data_AF-A0A022PZE6-F1
#
_entry.id   AF-A0A022PZE6-F1
#
_cell.length_a   1.000
_cell.length_b   1.000
_cell.length_c   1.000
_cell.angle_alpha   90.00
_cell.angle_beta   90.00
_cell.angle_gamma   90.00
#
_symmetry.space_group_name_H-M   'P 1'
#
loop_
_entity.id
_entity.type
_entity.pdbx_description
1 polymer ?
#
loop_
_entity_poly.entity_id
_entity_poly.type
_entity_poly.pdbx_seq_one_letter_code
_entity_poly.pdbx_strand_id
1 'polypeptide(L)'
;AVLVGCLYPNYPEPYQLNGCINDVKMMKKMLIGRFGFDPKAIMVLTDKPGSKKLRATGKNIKIQLGNMIAKALPGDRLFFFFSGHGTSFTDKHNRNLTRHAIVACDDNNITCMDFRHYVNHLPKNATLTIIADSCFSGGLIDQEPVQVGLLPYYNPRINNEDSNYKPRKLPYEAYLAQLSSRTGLNSPDIGVHLVQLFDLEASILFSLPPDEHPKPLKADQGILLSGGEPNENTVDDPEDSNGPAGGAFTKTVAAIVNAHSAPITNKQLVIRARGILGNRKDHPQHPCLYCSNKNADAVFLRKASHGQAEIGQTSEEGHVLEE
;
A
#
# COMPACT_ATOMS: atom_id res chain seq x y z
N ALA A 1 -3.71 -10.31 -8.96
CA ALA A 1 -2.80 -9.60 -8.03
C ALA A 1 -1.77 -8.82 -8.83
N VAL A 2 -1.32 -7.68 -8.31
CA VAL A 2 -0.23 -6.87 -8.90
C VAL A 2 0.82 -6.66 -7.80
N LEU A 3 2.06 -7.08 -8.06
CA LEU A 3 3.17 -6.99 -7.11
C LEU A 3 4.26 -6.10 -7.69
N VAL A 4 4.73 -5.12 -6.92
CA VAL A 4 5.66 -4.10 -7.37
C VAL A 4 6.86 -4.02 -6.44
N GLY A 5 8.07 -4.07 -7.01
CA GLY A 5 9.33 -3.95 -6.28
C GLY A 5 10.29 -3.00 -6.97
N CYS A 6 10.74 -1.94 -6.30
CA CYS A 6 11.64 -0.92 -6.85
C CYS A 6 12.95 -0.86 -6.06
N LEU A 7 14.09 -0.91 -6.75
CA LEU A 7 15.44 -0.82 -6.19
C LEU A 7 16.08 0.56 -6.38
N TYR A 8 15.58 1.36 -7.33
CA TYR A 8 16.06 2.70 -7.66
C TYR A 8 17.55 2.75 -8.01
N PRO A 9 18.05 1.92 -8.95
CA PRO A 9 19.48 1.81 -9.23
C PRO A 9 20.12 3.10 -9.80
N ASN A 10 19.29 4.07 -10.21
CA ASN A 10 19.73 5.35 -10.77
C ASN A 10 19.83 6.45 -9.71
N TYR A 11 19.41 6.19 -8.47
CA TYR A 11 19.56 7.15 -7.38
C TYR A 11 20.97 7.09 -6.77
N PRO A 12 21.52 8.19 -6.25
CA PRO A 12 22.74 8.12 -5.45
C PRO A 12 22.48 7.35 -4.14
N GLU A 13 23.53 6.78 -3.57
CA GLU A 13 23.50 6.32 -2.17
C GLU A 13 23.19 7.50 -1.23
N PRO A 14 22.40 7.30 -0.14
CA PRO A 14 21.90 6.03 0.39
C PRO A 14 20.53 5.58 -0.17
N TYR A 15 20.02 6.21 -1.24
CA TYR A 15 18.64 6.01 -1.71
C TYR A 15 18.44 4.77 -2.61
N GLN A 16 19.47 3.96 -2.84
CA GLN A 16 19.31 2.67 -3.52
C GLN A 16 18.87 1.58 -2.52
N LEU A 17 17.85 0.81 -2.88
CA LEU A 17 17.32 -0.30 -2.08
C LEU A 17 17.73 -1.65 -2.66
N ASN A 18 17.78 -2.69 -1.82
CA ASN A 18 18.25 -4.03 -2.22
C ASN A 18 17.23 -5.15 -1.97
N GLY A 19 16.32 -4.99 -0.98
CA GLY A 19 15.38 -6.05 -0.58
C GLY A 19 14.10 -6.17 -1.42
N CYS A 20 13.72 -5.12 -2.17
CA CYS A 20 12.35 -4.99 -2.67
C CYS A 20 11.92 -6.09 -3.66
N ILE A 21 12.83 -6.58 -4.48
CA ILE A 21 12.55 -7.68 -5.42
C ILE A 21 12.38 -9.01 -4.67
N ASN A 22 13.11 -9.21 -3.57
CA ASN A 22 12.97 -10.40 -2.75
C ASN A 22 11.63 -10.41 -2.03
N ASP A 23 11.16 -9.25 -1.56
CA ASP A 23 9.83 -9.08 -0.99
C ASP A 23 8.73 -9.49 -1.98
N VAL A 24 8.83 -9.02 -3.22
CA VAL A 24 7.89 -9.38 -4.29
C VAL A 24 7.86 -10.90 -4.52
N LYS A 25 9.03 -11.55 -4.53
CA LYS A 25 9.12 -13.02 -4.68
C LYS A 25 8.46 -13.72 -3.49
N MET A 26 8.71 -13.26 -2.27
CA MET A 26 8.16 -13.82 -1.03
C MET A 26 6.64 -13.70 -1.01
N MET A 27 6.10 -12.53 -1.33
CA MET A 27 4.66 -12.28 -1.43
C MET A 27 4.02 -13.12 -2.53
N LYS A 28 4.65 -13.23 -3.71
CA LYS A 28 4.17 -14.11 -4.78
C LYS A 28 4.06 -15.56 -4.31
N LYS A 29 5.09 -16.06 -3.61
CA LYS A 29 5.13 -17.43 -3.09
C LYS A 29 4.04 -17.66 -2.05
N MET A 30 3.82 -16.71 -1.15
CA MET A 30 2.74 -16.74 -0.15
C MET A 30 1.35 -16.76 -0.81
N LEU A 31 1.10 -15.89 -1.79
CA LEU A 31 -0.19 -15.81 -2.50
C LEU A 31 -0.54 -17.13 -3.22
N ILE A 32 0.45 -17.74 -3.89
CA ILE A 32 0.25 -19.03 -4.57
C ILE A 32 0.06 -20.15 -3.55
N GLY A 33 0.99 -20.28 -2.60
CA GLY A 33 1.05 -21.44 -1.70
C GLY A 33 -0.01 -21.44 -0.60
N ARG A 34 -0.41 -20.27 -0.08
CA ARG A 34 -1.35 -20.17 1.04
C ARG A 34 -2.76 -19.78 0.61
N PHE A 35 -2.87 -18.95 -0.43
CA PHE A 35 -4.16 -18.40 -0.86
C PHE A 35 -4.64 -18.92 -2.20
N GLY A 36 -3.86 -19.78 -2.89
CA GLY A 36 -4.26 -20.44 -4.13
C GLY A 36 -4.42 -19.47 -5.31
N PHE A 37 -3.73 -18.33 -5.30
CA PHE A 37 -3.74 -17.43 -6.46
C PHE A 37 -3.14 -18.15 -7.67
N ASP A 38 -3.83 -18.13 -8.81
CA ASP A 38 -3.27 -18.63 -10.08
C ASP A 38 -2.01 -17.82 -10.40
N PRO A 39 -0.83 -18.47 -10.55
CA PRO A 39 0.41 -17.79 -10.93
C PRO A 39 0.29 -16.92 -12.19
N LYS A 40 -0.60 -17.27 -13.14
CA LYS A 40 -0.86 -16.51 -14.36
C LYS A 40 -1.67 -15.23 -14.12
N ALA A 41 -2.41 -15.17 -13.00
CA ALA A 41 -3.17 -13.99 -12.56
C ALA A 41 -2.37 -13.07 -11.61
N ILE A 42 -1.09 -13.36 -11.40
CA ILE A 42 -0.17 -12.52 -10.62
C ILE A 42 0.75 -11.76 -11.57
N MET A 43 0.52 -10.47 -11.70
CA MET A 43 1.41 -9.56 -12.42
C MET A 43 2.54 -9.09 -11.50
N VAL A 44 3.77 -9.08 -12.02
CA VAL A 44 4.96 -8.64 -11.30
C VAL A 44 5.63 -7.51 -12.08
N LEU A 45 5.85 -6.38 -11.42
CA LEU A 45 6.55 -5.21 -11.95
C LEU A 45 7.80 -4.95 -11.12
N THR A 46 8.95 -4.84 -11.77
CA THR A 46 10.23 -4.52 -11.09
C THR A 46 11.08 -3.60 -11.94
N ASP A 47 12.04 -2.90 -11.36
CA ASP A 47 13.02 -2.10 -12.10
C ASP A 47 14.31 -2.84 -12.44
N LYS A 48 14.33 -4.18 -12.27
CA LYS A 48 15.43 -5.03 -12.73
C LYS A 48 15.66 -4.84 -14.24
N PRO A 49 16.92 -4.67 -14.69
CA PRO A 49 17.24 -4.59 -16.12
C PRO A 49 16.71 -5.82 -16.88
N GLY A 50 16.15 -5.61 -18.07
CA GLY A 50 15.78 -6.68 -19.02
C GLY A 50 14.30 -6.74 -19.45
N SER A 51 13.36 -6.17 -18.67
CA SER A 51 11.92 -6.23 -19.00
C SER A 51 11.28 -4.86 -19.11
N LYS A 52 11.49 -4.14 -20.24
CA LYS A 52 10.92 -2.80 -20.47
C LYS A 52 9.39 -2.73 -20.27
N LYS A 53 8.65 -3.76 -20.71
CA LYS A 53 7.17 -3.82 -20.58
C LYS A 53 6.67 -4.09 -19.16
N LEU A 54 7.50 -4.67 -18.29
CA LEU A 54 7.17 -5.00 -16.91
C LEU A 54 7.99 -4.16 -15.92
N ARG A 55 8.51 -3.02 -16.39
CA ARG A 55 9.19 -2.05 -15.54
C ARG A 55 8.18 -1.43 -14.58
N ALA A 56 8.56 -1.25 -13.32
CA ALA A 56 7.73 -0.65 -12.27
C ALA A 56 7.56 0.88 -12.42
N THR A 57 7.18 1.35 -13.61
CA THR A 57 6.87 2.77 -13.88
C THR A 57 5.48 3.12 -13.37
N GLY A 58 5.23 4.40 -13.05
CA GLY A 58 3.91 4.85 -12.59
C GLY A 58 2.80 4.48 -13.58
N LYS A 59 3.06 4.67 -14.89
CA LYS A 59 2.18 4.25 -15.99
C LYS A 59 1.86 2.75 -15.95
N ASN A 60 2.88 1.89 -15.87
CA ASN A 60 2.68 0.45 -15.90
C ASN A 60 1.91 -0.02 -14.66
N ILE A 61 2.20 0.51 -13.48
CA ILE A 61 1.49 0.18 -12.25
C ILE A 61 0.00 0.54 -12.39
N LYS A 62 -0.32 1.76 -12.85
CA LYS A 62 -1.70 2.23 -13.09
C LYS A 62 -2.44 1.35 -14.11
N ILE A 63 -1.79 1.00 -15.21
CA ILE A 63 -2.37 0.09 -16.22
C ILE A 63 -2.70 -1.28 -15.61
N GLN A 64 -1.78 -1.87 -14.82
CA GLN A 64 -2.02 -3.20 -14.24
C GLN A 64 -3.06 -3.19 -13.13
N LEU A 65 -3.15 -2.11 -12.34
CA LEU A 65 -4.26 -1.90 -11.39
C LEU A 65 -5.60 -1.83 -12.12
N GLY A 66 -5.69 -1.01 -13.17
CA GLY A 66 -6.89 -0.89 -14.02
C GLY A 66 -7.29 -2.23 -14.65
N ASN A 67 -6.34 -2.95 -15.23
CA ASN A 67 -6.57 -4.29 -15.80
C ASN A 67 -7.05 -5.31 -14.76
N MET A 68 -6.52 -5.25 -13.53
CA MET A 68 -6.93 -6.14 -12.45
C MET A 68 -8.37 -5.85 -12.02
N ILE A 69 -8.77 -4.58 -11.94
CA ILE A 69 -10.13 -4.16 -11.57
C ILE A 69 -11.13 -4.42 -12.69
N ALA A 70 -10.79 -4.15 -13.94
CA ALA A 70 -11.65 -4.38 -15.09
C ALA A 70 -12.02 -5.87 -15.28
N LYS A 71 -11.17 -6.78 -14.80
CA LYS A 71 -11.39 -8.23 -14.85
C LYS A 71 -12.07 -8.79 -13.60
N ALA A 72 -12.25 -7.97 -12.57
CA ALA A 72 -12.80 -8.42 -11.30
C ALA A 72 -14.30 -8.72 -11.43
N LEU A 73 -14.72 -9.80 -10.78
CA LEU A 73 -16.11 -10.17 -10.61
C LEU A 73 -16.61 -9.81 -9.20
N PRO A 74 -17.92 -9.71 -8.98
CA PRO A 74 -18.48 -9.52 -7.64
C PRO A 74 -17.96 -10.56 -6.63
N GLY A 75 -17.46 -10.10 -5.49
CA GLY A 75 -16.89 -10.96 -4.44
C GLY A 75 -15.42 -11.37 -4.65
N ASP A 76 -14.76 -10.92 -5.72
CA ASP A 76 -13.34 -11.18 -5.92
C ASP A 76 -12.44 -10.47 -4.90
N ARG A 77 -11.27 -11.06 -4.67
CA ARG A 77 -10.21 -10.51 -3.81
C ARG A 77 -9.06 -10.05 -4.67
N LEU A 78 -8.94 -8.74 -4.81
CA LEU A 78 -7.83 -8.11 -5.49
C LEU A 78 -6.72 -7.86 -4.47
N PHE A 79 -5.49 -7.94 -4.96
CA PHE A 79 -4.32 -7.78 -4.12
C PHE A 79 -3.29 -6.91 -4.83
N PHE A 80 -2.86 -5.85 -4.16
CA PHE A 80 -1.75 -5.00 -4.58
C PHE A 80 -0.68 -5.01 -3.51
N PHE A 81 0.57 -5.25 -3.92
CA PHE A 81 1.73 -5.19 -3.04
C PHE A 81 2.74 -4.22 -3.61
N PHE A 82 3.25 -3.33 -2.75
CA PHE A 82 4.33 -2.43 -3.08
C PHE A 82 5.46 -2.56 -2.06
N SER A 83 6.68 -2.67 -2.58
CA SER A 83 7.91 -2.63 -1.82
C SER A 83 8.89 -1.67 -2.51
N GLY A 84 9.25 -0.59 -1.82
CA GLY A 84 10.06 0.49 -2.39
C GLY A 84 10.01 1.75 -1.52
N HIS A 85 10.40 2.88 -2.09
CA HIS A 85 10.34 4.17 -1.41
C HIS A 85 8.92 4.71 -1.34
N GLY A 86 8.62 5.32 -0.21
CA GLY A 86 7.56 6.32 -0.10
C GLY A 86 8.12 7.69 0.22
N THR A 87 7.33 8.70 -0.10
CA THR A 87 7.63 10.11 0.16
C THR A 87 6.42 10.78 0.80
N SER A 88 6.67 11.84 1.56
CA SER A 88 5.64 12.76 2.01
C SER A 88 5.89 14.16 1.46
N PHE A 89 4.82 14.94 1.33
CA PHE A 89 4.87 16.31 0.85
C PHE A 89 3.65 17.09 1.37
N THR A 90 3.77 18.40 1.49
CA THR A 90 2.65 19.26 1.89
C THR A 90 1.65 19.40 0.74
N ASP A 91 0.36 19.27 1.03
CA ASP A 91 -0.70 19.49 0.04
C ASP A 91 -0.71 20.94 -0.45
N LYS A 92 -0.79 21.14 -1.77
CA LYS A 92 -0.73 22.47 -2.40
C LYS A 92 -1.93 23.36 -2.01
N HIS A 93 -3.08 22.75 -1.73
CA HIS A 93 -4.34 23.44 -1.41
C HIS A 93 -4.63 23.49 0.09
N ASN A 94 -3.96 22.65 0.89
CA ASN A 94 -4.07 22.65 2.33
C ASN A 94 -2.71 22.47 3.00
N ARG A 95 -2.09 23.58 3.41
CA ARG A 95 -0.75 23.58 4.03
C ARG A 95 -0.66 22.82 5.36
N ASN A 96 -1.79 22.53 6.01
CA ASN A 96 -1.85 21.76 7.24
C ASN A 96 -1.95 20.24 6.98
N LEU A 97 -2.06 19.84 5.71
CA LEU A 97 -2.21 18.45 5.30
C LEU A 97 -0.91 17.95 4.68
N THR A 98 -0.33 16.93 5.30
CA THR A 98 0.76 16.15 4.71
C THR A 98 0.17 15.03 3.88
N ARG A 99 0.59 14.89 2.62
CA ARG A 99 0.22 13.80 1.73
C ARG A 99 1.33 12.77 1.64
N HIS A 100 0.92 11.54 1.36
CA HIS A 100 1.75 10.35 1.29
C HIS A 100 1.65 9.76 -0.12
N ALA A 101 2.76 9.24 -0.64
CA ALA A 101 2.78 8.58 -1.94
C ALA A 101 3.85 7.49 -2.00
N ILE A 102 3.57 6.45 -2.80
CA ILE A 102 4.61 5.52 -3.25
C ILE A 102 5.32 6.10 -4.47
N VAL A 103 6.62 5.86 -4.57
CA VAL A 103 7.45 6.38 -5.67
C VAL A 103 7.74 5.25 -6.65
N ALA A 104 7.24 5.32 -7.88
CA ALA A 104 7.58 4.35 -8.92
C ALA A 104 9.05 4.50 -9.37
N CYS A 105 9.61 3.52 -10.08
CA CYS A 105 11.02 3.52 -10.45
C CYS A 105 11.42 4.55 -11.54
N ASP A 106 10.46 5.30 -12.05
CA ASP A 106 10.62 6.40 -12.99
C ASP A 106 10.27 7.76 -12.37
N ASP A 107 10.10 7.81 -11.04
CA ASP A 107 9.71 8.99 -10.26
C ASP A 107 8.26 9.44 -10.48
N ASN A 108 7.43 8.68 -11.22
CA ASN A 108 6.00 8.98 -11.32
C ASN A 108 5.27 8.39 -10.10
N ASN A 109 5.04 9.22 -9.08
CA ASN A 109 4.42 8.76 -7.85
C ASN A 109 2.94 8.35 -8.04
N ILE A 110 2.45 7.53 -7.10
CA ILE A 110 1.05 7.12 -7.01
C ILE A 110 0.57 7.51 -5.64
N THR A 111 -0.49 8.31 -5.60
CA THR A 111 -1.00 8.96 -4.38
C THR A 111 -2.30 8.32 -3.94
N CYS A 112 -2.81 8.80 -2.80
CA CYS A 112 -4.09 8.39 -2.25
C CYS A 112 -5.27 8.60 -3.20
N MET A 113 -5.21 9.60 -4.08
CA MET A 113 -6.27 9.86 -5.06
C MET A 113 -6.32 8.80 -6.15
N ASP A 114 -5.16 8.29 -6.60
CA ASP A 114 -5.12 7.21 -7.59
C ASP A 114 -5.74 5.93 -7.02
N PHE A 115 -5.36 5.55 -5.80
CA PHE A 115 -5.93 4.36 -5.16
C PHE A 115 -7.39 4.53 -4.81
N ARG A 116 -7.83 5.72 -4.38
CA ARG A 116 -9.26 6.00 -4.16
C ARG A 116 -10.06 5.85 -5.45
N HIS A 117 -9.53 6.33 -6.59
CA HIS A 117 -10.13 6.07 -7.90
C HIS A 117 -10.30 4.56 -8.14
N TYR A 118 -9.25 3.76 -7.96
CA TYR A 118 -9.33 2.30 -8.16
C TYR A 118 -10.30 1.60 -7.21
N VAL A 119 -10.29 1.96 -5.92
CA VAL A 119 -11.18 1.42 -4.90
C VAL A 119 -12.65 1.72 -5.22
N ASN A 120 -12.95 2.91 -5.75
CA ASN A 120 -14.30 3.29 -6.14
C ASN A 120 -14.87 2.48 -7.31
N HIS A 121 -14.01 1.86 -8.14
CA HIS A 121 -14.40 1.07 -9.31
C HIS A 121 -14.49 -0.44 -9.02
N LEU A 122 -14.36 -0.87 -7.76
CA LEU A 122 -14.49 -2.28 -7.41
C LEU A 122 -15.92 -2.79 -7.64
N PRO A 123 -16.09 -4.01 -8.19
CA PRO A 123 -17.39 -4.66 -8.26
C PRO A 123 -18.02 -4.85 -6.88
N LYS A 124 -19.34 -5.08 -6.86
CA LYS A 124 -20.08 -5.34 -5.62
C LYS A 124 -19.41 -6.46 -4.81
N ASN A 125 -19.18 -6.22 -3.52
CA ASN A 125 -18.56 -7.15 -2.58
C ASN A 125 -17.11 -7.57 -2.92
N ALA A 126 -16.50 -7.04 -3.98
CA ALA A 126 -15.08 -7.24 -4.22
C ALA A 126 -14.26 -6.35 -3.27
N THR A 127 -13.08 -6.81 -2.89
CA THR A 127 -12.17 -6.06 -2.02
C THR A 127 -10.81 -5.90 -2.67
N LEU A 128 -10.17 -4.74 -2.45
CA LEU A 128 -8.77 -4.52 -2.78
C LEU A 128 -7.96 -4.45 -1.48
N THR A 129 -7.10 -5.45 -1.27
CA THR A 129 -6.10 -5.42 -0.20
C THR A 129 -4.79 -4.88 -0.73
N ILE A 130 -4.31 -3.81 -0.10
CA ILE A 130 -3.04 -3.14 -0.36
C ILE A 130 -2.10 -3.43 0.82
N ILE A 131 -0.93 -3.97 0.52
CA ILE A 131 0.18 -4.02 1.46
C ILE A 131 1.30 -3.15 0.91
N ALA A 132 1.72 -2.14 1.68
CA ALA A 132 2.77 -1.22 1.30
C ALA A 132 3.92 -1.29 2.32
N ASP A 133 5.02 -1.93 1.92
CA ASP A 133 6.28 -1.94 2.66
C ASP A 133 7.17 -0.79 2.19
N SER A 134 6.76 0.40 2.60
CA SER A 134 7.41 1.68 2.35
C SER A 134 7.13 2.65 3.49
N CYS A 135 8.02 3.62 3.71
CA CYS A 135 7.70 4.76 4.57
C CYS A 135 6.53 5.57 3.98
N PHE A 136 5.85 6.37 4.80
CA PHE A 136 4.75 7.24 4.34
C PHE A 136 3.68 6.51 3.52
N SER A 137 3.25 5.33 3.98
CA SER A 137 2.27 4.50 3.27
C SER A 137 0.88 4.45 3.92
N GLY A 138 0.71 4.91 5.16
CA GLY A 138 -0.58 4.81 5.87
C GLY A 138 -1.73 5.61 5.25
N GLY A 139 -1.43 6.60 4.41
CA GLY A 139 -2.42 7.47 3.77
C GLY A 139 -2.77 7.07 2.34
N LEU A 140 -2.32 5.90 1.85
CA LEU A 140 -2.44 5.54 0.43
C LEU A 140 -3.85 5.27 -0.06
N ILE A 141 -4.84 5.15 0.82
CA ILE A 141 -6.25 5.18 0.42
C ILE A 141 -6.90 6.33 1.19
N ASP A 142 -7.37 7.35 0.47
CA ASP A 142 -7.90 8.56 1.13
C ASP A 142 -9.15 8.24 1.95
N GLN A 143 -9.23 8.70 3.20
CA GLN A 143 -10.40 8.57 4.10
C GLN A 143 -10.82 7.13 4.46
N GLU A 144 -9.88 6.17 4.51
CA GLU A 144 -10.16 4.88 5.16
C GLU A 144 -10.08 5.01 6.70
N PRO A 145 -11.02 4.42 7.46
CA PRO A 145 -10.97 4.46 8.91
C PRO A 145 -9.74 3.76 9.49
N VAL A 146 -9.15 4.32 10.54
CA VAL A 146 -8.02 3.71 11.25
C VAL A 146 -8.54 2.61 12.18
N GLN A 147 -7.99 1.40 12.04
CA GLN A 147 -8.34 0.23 12.85
C GLN A 147 -7.23 -0.17 13.82
N VAL A 148 -5.98 0.05 13.43
CA VAL A 148 -4.77 -0.18 14.22
C VAL A 148 -3.76 0.91 13.87
N GLY A 149 -3.17 1.55 14.88
CA GLY A 149 -2.14 2.59 14.74
C GLY A 149 -2.69 4.02 14.74
N LEU A 150 -1.88 4.96 14.23
CA LEU A 150 -2.19 6.39 14.21
C LEU A 150 -2.87 6.84 12.91
N LEU A 151 -3.52 8.01 13.00
CA LEU A 151 -4.03 8.73 11.82
C LEU A 151 -2.90 8.99 10.83
N PRO A 152 -3.11 8.72 9.53
CA PRO A 152 -2.03 8.67 8.56
C PRO A 152 -1.33 10.01 8.31
N TYR A 153 -1.99 11.12 8.64
CA TYR A 153 -1.50 12.48 8.42
C TYR A 153 -1.07 13.18 9.73
N TYR A 154 -0.99 12.43 10.83
CA TYR A 154 -0.49 12.93 12.10
C TYR A 154 1.05 13.01 12.05
N ASN A 155 1.61 14.21 12.28
CA ASN A 155 3.04 14.47 12.13
C ASN A 155 3.66 15.08 13.40
N PRO A 156 4.03 14.28 14.41
CA PRO A 156 5.07 14.64 15.34
C PRO A 156 6.41 14.41 14.64
N ARG A 157 7.22 15.46 14.51
CA ARG A 157 8.53 15.47 13.85
C ARG A 157 9.34 14.20 14.17
N ILE A 158 9.82 13.50 13.14
CA ILE A 158 10.74 12.37 13.30
C ILE A 158 12.14 12.91 13.56
N ASN A 159 12.62 12.78 14.80
CA ASN A 159 14.01 13.01 15.16
C ASN A 159 14.66 11.67 15.44
N ASN A 160 15.14 10.96 14.41
CA ASN A 160 16.23 9.99 14.57
C ASN A 160 16.70 9.51 13.19
N GLU A 161 17.87 9.99 12.80
CA GLU A 161 18.66 9.43 11.71
C GLU A 161 19.73 8.55 12.36
N ASP A 162 19.45 7.26 12.44
CA ASP A 162 20.46 6.28 12.85
C ASP A 162 21.19 5.77 11.61
N SER A 163 22.52 5.83 11.63
CA SER A 163 23.38 5.80 10.43
C SER A 163 23.62 4.41 9.81
N ASN A 164 23.16 3.34 10.46
CA ASN A 164 23.52 1.96 10.07
C ASN A 164 22.53 1.26 9.13
N TYR A 165 21.39 1.87 8.79
CA TYR A 165 20.35 1.21 7.99
C TYR A 165 19.73 2.14 6.95
N LYS A 166 19.27 1.58 5.83
CA LYS A 166 18.65 2.33 4.73
C LYS A 166 17.13 2.36 4.91
N PRO A 167 16.54 3.48 5.37
CA PRO A 167 15.10 3.58 5.47
C PRO A 167 14.47 3.56 4.07
N ARG A 168 13.27 3.00 3.94
CA ARG A 168 12.47 3.03 2.70
C ARG A 168 11.75 4.37 2.50
N LYS A 169 12.45 5.44 2.85
CA LYS A 169 12.04 6.83 2.77
C LYS A 169 12.89 7.49 1.70
N LEU A 170 12.21 8.13 0.74
CA LEU A 170 12.84 9.10 -0.12
C LEU A 170 12.53 10.50 0.43
N PRO A 171 13.53 11.25 0.95
CA PRO A 171 13.32 12.61 1.44
C PRO A 171 12.77 13.52 0.34
N TYR A 172 11.93 14.47 0.72
CA TYR A 172 11.28 15.38 -0.21
C TYR A 172 12.30 16.16 -1.05
N GLU A 173 13.37 16.63 -0.42
CA GLU A 173 14.42 17.44 -1.04
C GLU A 173 15.20 16.63 -2.07
N ALA A 174 15.54 15.38 -1.76
CA ALA A 174 16.22 14.47 -2.69
C ALA A 174 15.32 14.12 -3.88
N TYR A 175 14.03 13.89 -3.62
CA TYR A 175 13.05 13.62 -4.66
C TYR A 175 12.83 14.83 -5.58
N LEU A 176 12.63 16.01 -4.98
CA LEU A 176 12.48 17.26 -5.72
C LEU A 176 13.73 17.57 -6.56
N ALA A 177 14.94 17.41 -6.00
CA ALA A 177 16.18 17.62 -6.75
C ALA A 177 16.25 16.74 -8.00
N GLN A 178 15.86 15.46 -7.90
CA GLN A 178 15.78 14.55 -9.04
C GLN A 178 14.80 15.05 -10.10
N LEU A 179 13.60 15.45 -9.68
CA LEU A 179 12.57 15.98 -10.59
C LEU A 179 13.01 17.30 -11.26
N SER A 180 13.59 18.23 -10.50
CA SER A 180 14.11 19.51 -11.00
C SER A 180 15.24 19.32 -12.01
N SER A 181 16.14 18.35 -11.77
CA SER A 181 17.21 18.04 -12.72
C SER A 181 16.69 17.60 -14.10
N ARG A 182 15.52 16.93 -14.13
CA ARG A 182 14.90 16.41 -15.35
C ARG A 182 14.04 17.44 -16.07
N THR A 183 13.41 18.36 -15.34
CA THR A 183 12.51 19.37 -15.93
C THR A 183 13.17 20.72 -16.19
N GLY A 184 14.25 21.04 -15.48
CA GLY A 184 14.86 22.38 -15.47
C GLY A 184 14.05 23.44 -14.74
N LEU A 185 12.96 23.06 -14.05
CA LEU A 185 12.12 24.00 -13.31
C LEU A 185 12.73 24.34 -11.94
N ASN A 186 12.55 25.59 -11.51
CA ASN A 186 12.84 26.05 -10.16
C ASN A 186 11.52 26.23 -9.37
N SER A 187 10.78 25.15 -9.17
CA SER A 187 9.53 25.14 -8.40
C SER A 187 9.70 24.26 -7.16
N PRO A 188 9.21 24.66 -5.98
CA PRO A 188 9.16 23.78 -4.83
C PRO A 188 7.97 22.82 -4.88
N ASP A 189 7.07 22.90 -5.86
CA ASP A 189 5.89 22.04 -6.00
C ASP A 189 6.18 20.88 -6.95
N ILE A 190 6.39 19.67 -6.38
CA ILE A 190 6.61 18.44 -7.16
C ILE A 190 5.50 18.17 -8.18
N GLY A 191 4.27 18.62 -7.94
CA GLY A 191 3.14 18.44 -8.86
C GLY A 191 3.39 19.09 -10.21
N VAL A 192 4.02 20.26 -10.24
CA VAL A 192 4.39 20.95 -11.49
C VAL A 192 5.40 20.11 -12.29
N HIS A 193 6.39 19.54 -11.61
CA HIS A 193 7.38 18.68 -12.26
C HIS A 193 6.75 17.39 -12.79
N LEU A 194 5.90 16.75 -11.99
CA LEU A 194 5.25 15.49 -12.33
C LEU A 194 4.31 15.65 -13.53
N VAL A 195 3.51 16.72 -13.57
CA VAL A 195 2.65 17.02 -14.72
C VAL A 195 3.48 17.35 -15.96
N GLN A 196 4.60 18.09 -15.85
CA GLN A 196 5.47 18.33 -17.00
C GLN A 196 6.11 17.04 -17.54
N LEU A 197 6.51 16.12 -16.67
CA LEU A 197 7.19 14.87 -17.08
C LEU A 197 6.23 13.81 -17.60
N PHE A 198 5.03 13.73 -17.05
CA PHE A 198 4.12 12.60 -17.25
C PHE A 198 2.74 12.98 -17.80
N ASP A 199 2.42 14.27 -17.88
CA ASP A 199 1.14 14.78 -18.38
C ASP A 199 -0.05 14.07 -17.70
N LEU A 200 -0.99 13.52 -18.47
CA LEU A 200 -2.14 12.76 -17.99
C LEU A 200 -1.77 11.44 -17.28
N GLU A 201 -0.51 10.99 -17.35
CA GLU A 201 -0.03 9.82 -16.62
C GLU A 201 0.42 10.17 -15.18
N ALA A 202 0.54 11.46 -14.84
CA ALA A 202 0.79 11.91 -13.46
C ALA A 202 -0.36 11.49 -12.53
N SER A 203 -0.11 11.48 -11.21
CA SER A 203 -1.15 11.19 -10.22
C SER A 203 -2.38 12.10 -10.38
N ILE A 204 -3.57 11.54 -10.18
CA ILE A 204 -4.85 12.27 -10.14
C ILE A 204 -4.77 13.50 -9.23
N LEU A 205 -4.04 13.39 -8.11
CA LEU A 205 -3.85 14.49 -7.16
C LEU A 205 -3.26 15.75 -7.82
N PHE A 206 -2.39 15.57 -8.82
CA PHE A 206 -1.71 16.67 -9.50
C PHE A 206 -2.38 17.03 -10.83
N SER A 207 -2.92 16.05 -11.54
CA SER A 207 -3.48 16.23 -12.89
C SER A 207 -4.91 16.79 -12.89
N LEU A 208 -5.69 16.59 -11.81
CA LEU A 208 -7.06 17.09 -11.71
C LEU A 208 -7.21 18.19 -10.64
N PRO A 209 -8.19 19.11 -10.82
CA PRO A 209 -8.54 20.07 -9.78
C PRO A 209 -9.23 19.38 -8.59
N PRO A 210 -9.18 19.96 -7.36
CA PRO A 210 -9.64 19.28 -6.13
C PRO A 210 -11.11 18.87 -6.11
N ASP A 211 -11.98 19.60 -6.81
CA ASP A 211 -13.40 19.32 -6.92
C ASP A 211 -13.70 18.08 -7.78
N GLU A 212 -12.78 17.71 -8.68
CA GLU A 212 -12.82 16.50 -9.49
C GLU A 212 -12.10 15.30 -8.85
N HIS A 213 -11.49 15.48 -7.68
CA HIS A 213 -10.83 14.38 -6.98
C HIS A 213 -11.83 13.31 -6.56
N PRO A 214 -11.47 12.01 -6.68
CA PRO A 214 -12.38 10.93 -6.35
C PRO A 214 -12.70 10.94 -4.85
N LYS A 215 -13.99 11.03 -4.53
CA LYS A 215 -14.49 11.00 -3.15
C LYS A 215 -14.86 9.57 -2.76
N PRO A 216 -14.75 9.17 -1.48
CA PRO A 216 -15.21 7.87 -1.03
C PRO A 216 -16.70 7.68 -1.35
N LEU A 217 -17.04 6.57 -2.02
CA LEU A 217 -18.44 6.23 -2.30
C LEU A 217 -19.09 5.50 -1.12
N LYS A 218 -18.32 4.64 -0.46
CA LYS A 218 -18.72 3.84 0.72
C LYS A 218 -17.51 3.60 1.62
N ALA A 219 -17.76 3.30 2.89
CA ALA A 219 -16.71 3.03 3.86
C ALA A 219 -16.01 1.66 3.70
N ASP A 220 -16.50 0.74 2.85
CA ASP A 220 -16.13 -0.69 2.88
C ASP A 220 -15.43 -1.20 1.60
N GLN A 221 -14.56 -0.40 0.97
CA GLN A 221 -14.05 -0.73 -0.37
C GLN A 221 -12.54 -0.99 -0.42
N GLY A 222 -11.74 -0.43 0.50
CA GLY A 222 -10.29 -0.62 0.56
C GLY A 222 -9.84 -1.32 1.84
N ILE A 223 -8.73 -2.05 1.76
CA ILE A 223 -8.00 -2.55 2.93
C ILE A 223 -6.53 -2.19 2.75
N LEU A 224 -5.99 -1.32 3.60
CA LEU A 224 -4.59 -0.90 3.53
C LEU A 224 -3.84 -1.34 4.79
N LEU A 225 -2.76 -2.07 4.59
CA LEU A 225 -1.78 -2.41 5.60
C LEU A 225 -0.47 -1.67 5.28
N SER A 226 -0.04 -0.79 6.18
CA SER A 226 1.25 -0.06 6.05
C SER A 226 2.32 -0.67 6.94
N GLY A 227 3.59 -0.52 6.54
CA GLY A 227 4.72 -1.12 7.27
C GLY A 227 5.10 -0.45 8.60
N GLY A 228 4.67 0.79 8.82
CA GLY A 228 4.96 1.55 10.04
C GLY A 228 3.95 2.68 10.26
N GLU A 229 4.09 3.37 11.39
CA GLU A 229 3.35 4.60 11.65
C GLU A 229 3.86 5.78 10.81
N PRO A 230 3.06 6.85 10.64
CA PRO A 230 3.45 8.02 9.83
C PRO A 230 4.75 8.70 10.25
N ASN A 231 5.10 8.58 11.54
CA ASN A 231 6.29 9.14 12.18
C ASN A 231 7.42 8.12 12.35
N GLU A 232 7.38 7.00 11.63
CA GLU A 232 8.38 5.94 11.71
C GLU A 232 8.99 5.62 10.35
N ASN A 233 10.25 5.16 10.39
CA ASN A 233 10.89 4.58 9.23
C ASN A 233 10.62 3.08 9.18
N THR A 234 10.40 2.57 7.97
CA THR A 234 10.42 1.13 7.69
C THR A 234 11.79 0.74 7.16
N VAL A 235 12.26 -0.45 7.53
CA VAL A 235 13.65 -0.89 7.29
C VAL A 235 13.71 -2.23 6.56
N ASP A 236 14.88 -2.49 5.97
CA ASP A 236 15.25 -3.81 5.46
C ASP A 236 15.88 -4.66 6.58
N ASP A 237 15.38 -5.88 6.73
CA ASP A 237 16.05 -6.93 7.47
C ASP A 237 17.10 -7.59 6.56
N PRO A 238 18.25 -8.02 7.14
CA PRO A 238 19.23 -8.80 6.41
C PRO A 238 18.69 -10.19 6.02
N GLU A 239 19.47 -10.92 5.25
CA GLU A 239 19.24 -12.34 5.01
C GLU A 239 19.36 -13.13 6.31
N ASP A 240 18.40 -14.03 6.54
CA ASP A 240 18.32 -14.88 7.72
C ASP A 240 17.61 -16.21 7.40
N SER A 241 17.29 -17.00 8.43
CA SER A 241 16.54 -18.25 8.28
C SER A 241 15.15 -18.10 7.68
N ASN A 242 14.58 -16.89 7.67
CA ASN A 242 13.26 -16.59 7.09
C ASN A 242 13.36 -16.19 5.61
N GLY A 243 14.57 -16.04 5.07
CA GLY A 243 14.81 -15.82 3.65
C GLY A 243 15.84 -14.71 3.37
N PRO A 244 15.97 -14.32 2.09
CA PRO A 244 16.90 -13.28 1.67
C PRO A 244 16.57 -11.92 2.31
N ALA A 245 17.51 -10.98 2.23
CA ALA A 245 17.30 -9.60 2.67
C ALA A 245 16.05 -9.00 2.01
N GLY A 246 15.28 -8.24 2.79
CA GLY A 246 13.93 -7.79 2.43
C GLY A 246 13.33 -6.88 3.49
N GLY A 247 12.20 -6.26 3.20
CA GLY A 247 11.52 -5.38 4.14
C GLY A 247 11.05 -6.13 5.39
N ALA A 248 11.33 -5.57 6.57
CA ALA A 248 11.00 -6.17 7.85
C ALA A 248 9.50 -6.47 8.00
N PHE A 249 8.66 -5.58 7.46
CA PHE A 249 7.21 -5.77 7.45
C PHE A 249 6.79 -6.94 6.56
N THR A 250 7.29 -6.99 5.33
CA THR A 250 6.98 -8.08 4.39
C THR A 250 7.41 -9.43 4.96
N LYS A 251 8.63 -9.55 5.49
CA LYS A 251 9.12 -10.79 6.13
C LYS A 251 8.21 -11.23 7.27
N THR A 252 7.82 -10.29 8.12
CA THR A 252 6.95 -10.56 9.27
C THR A 252 5.56 -11.02 8.86
N VAL A 253 4.93 -10.35 7.89
CA VAL A 253 3.62 -10.76 7.35
C VAL A 253 3.69 -12.17 6.76
N ALA A 254 4.70 -12.44 5.93
CA ALA A 254 4.88 -13.76 5.33
C ALA A 254 5.10 -14.84 6.39
N ALA A 255 5.92 -14.58 7.41
CA ALA A 255 6.17 -15.51 8.51
C ALA A 255 4.89 -15.82 9.30
N ILE A 256 4.11 -14.80 9.69
CA ILE A 256 2.84 -14.99 10.43
C ILE A 256 1.87 -15.84 9.60
N VAL A 257 1.67 -15.48 8.33
CA VAL A 257 0.70 -16.17 7.46
C VAL A 257 1.12 -17.62 7.17
N ASN A 258 2.41 -17.87 6.99
CA ASN A 258 2.91 -19.23 6.73
C ASN A 258 2.87 -20.12 7.97
N ALA A 259 3.15 -19.58 9.15
CA ALA A 259 3.12 -20.32 10.41
C ALA A 259 1.70 -20.57 10.96
N HIS A 260 0.72 -19.72 10.61
CA HIS A 260 -0.62 -19.82 11.17
C HIS A 260 -1.53 -20.76 10.35
N SER A 261 -1.84 -21.94 10.89
CA SER A 261 -2.71 -22.93 10.21
C SER A 261 -4.18 -22.51 10.16
N ALA A 262 -4.65 -21.73 11.14
CA ALA A 262 -6.02 -21.22 11.20
C ALA A 262 -6.20 -19.91 10.40
N PRO A 263 -7.43 -19.61 9.94
CA PRO A 263 -7.76 -18.29 9.39
C PRO A 263 -7.41 -17.16 10.35
N ILE A 264 -6.75 -16.10 9.86
CA ILE A 264 -6.41 -14.89 10.61
C ILE A 264 -7.15 -13.68 10.04
N THR A 265 -7.68 -12.78 10.87
CA THR A 265 -8.31 -11.55 10.38
C THR A 265 -7.29 -10.50 9.96
N ASN A 266 -7.70 -9.51 9.15
CA ASN A 266 -6.85 -8.38 8.78
C ASN A 266 -6.30 -7.68 10.05
N LYS A 267 -7.16 -7.43 11.03
CA LYS A 267 -6.80 -6.80 12.31
C LYS A 267 -5.82 -7.65 13.13
N GLN A 268 -6.08 -8.95 13.24
CA GLN A 268 -5.19 -9.87 13.97
C GLN A 268 -3.81 -9.97 13.33
N LEU A 269 -3.74 -10.02 11.99
CA LEU A 269 -2.49 -10.05 11.26
C LEU A 269 -1.63 -8.82 11.57
N VAL A 270 -2.23 -7.62 11.50
CA VAL A 270 -1.52 -6.36 11.78
C VAL A 270 -1.14 -6.25 13.25
N ILE A 271 -2.02 -6.61 14.21
CA ILE A 271 -1.68 -6.59 15.64
C ILE A 271 -0.49 -7.50 15.94
N ARG A 272 -0.45 -8.71 15.36
CA ARG A 272 0.70 -9.62 15.55
C ARG A 272 1.97 -9.08 14.92
N ALA A 273 1.90 -8.57 13.69
CA ALA A 273 3.07 -7.97 13.03
C ALA A 273 3.59 -6.77 13.82
N ARG A 274 2.69 -5.92 14.32
CA ARG A 274 2.99 -4.79 15.20
C ARG A 274 3.63 -5.22 16.51
N GLY A 275 3.16 -6.28 17.14
CA GLY A 275 3.79 -6.82 18.35
C GLY A 275 5.18 -7.40 18.11
N ILE A 276 5.42 -8.04 16.96
CA ILE A 276 6.74 -8.60 16.63
C ILE A 276 7.73 -7.49 16.31
N LEU A 277 7.34 -6.53 15.47
CA LEU A 277 8.23 -5.46 14.99
C LEU A 277 8.42 -4.35 16.03
N GLY A 278 7.36 -3.97 16.75
CA GLY A 278 7.42 -2.90 17.75
C GLY A 278 8.21 -3.27 19.01
N ASN A 279 8.34 -4.57 19.32
CA ASN A 279 9.14 -5.07 20.43
C ASN A 279 10.61 -5.29 20.07
N ARG A 280 11.03 -4.95 18.84
CA ARG A 280 12.44 -5.03 18.46
C ARG A 280 13.25 -3.99 19.23
N LYS A 281 14.42 -4.41 19.68
CA LYS A 281 15.37 -3.51 20.33
C LYS A 281 15.89 -2.45 19.35
N ASP A 282 16.16 -2.87 18.12
CA ASP A 282 16.71 -2.03 17.07
C ASP A 282 15.65 -1.80 16.00
N HIS A 283 15.46 -0.53 15.62
CA HIS A 283 14.50 -0.07 14.60
C HIS A 283 13.08 -0.64 14.76
N PRO A 284 12.41 -0.38 15.90
CA PRO A 284 11.01 -0.74 16.03
C PRO A 284 10.19 -0.01 14.97
N GLN A 285 9.26 -0.73 14.36
CA GLN A 285 8.28 -0.17 13.45
C GLN A 285 6.92 -0.78 13.76
N HIS A 286 5.87 0.03 13.61
CA HIS A 286 4.55 -0.35 14.04
C HIS A 286 3.56 -0.34 12.87
N PRO A 287 3.40 -1.49 12.18
CA PRO A 287 2.39 -1.65 11.15
C PRO A 287 0.99 -1.18 11.57
N CYS A 288 0.27 -0.63 10.60
CA CYS A 288 -1.05 -0.05 10.78
C CYS A 288 -2.08 -0.67 9.84
N LEU A 289 -3.36 -0.53 10.19
CA LEU A 289 -4.50 -1.02 9.39
C LEU A 289 -5.50 0.10 9.16
N TYR A 290 -5.85 0.33 7.89
CA TYR A 290 -6.85 1.31 7.47
C TYR A 290 -7.91 0.62 6.61
N CYS A 291 -9.13 0.51 7.14
CA CYS A 291 -10.29 -0.07 6.48
C CYS A 291 -11.56 0.11 7.34
N SER A 292 -12.71 -0.30 6.82
CA SER A 292 -13.94 -0.47 7.60
C SER A 292 -13.78 -1.45 8.78
N ASN A 293 -14.66 -1.38 9.77
CA ASN A 293 -14.73 -2.37 10.87
C ASN A 293 -14.96 -3.78 10.32
N LYS A 294 -15.87 -3.92 9.34
CA LYS A 294 -16.18 -5.20 8.70
C LYS A 294 -14.95 -5.82 8.03
N ASN A 295 -14.15 -5.01 7.32
CA ASN A 295 -12.91 -5.47 6.72
C ASN A 295 -11.85 -5.78 7.77
N ALA A 296 -11.81 -5.05 8.89
CA ALA A 296 -10.87 -5.34 9.98
C ALA A 296 -11.08 -6.76 10.55
N ASP A 297 -12.34 -7.15 10.73
CA ASP A 297 -12.76 -8.44 11.28
C ASP A 297 -12.86 -9.55 10.22
N ALA A 298 -12.81 -9.20 8.93
CA ALA A 298 -12.75 -10.17 7.85
C ALA A 298 -11.43 -10.95 7.88
N VAL A 299 -11.50 -12.24 7.58
CA VAL A 299 -10.32 -13.11 7.39
C VAL A 299 -9.46 -12.55 6.24
N PHE A 300 -8.17 -12.34 6.53
CA PHE A 300 -7.18 -11.82 5.60
C PHE A 300 -7.19 -12.63 4.31
N LEU A 301 -7.50 -11.94 3.21
CA LEU A 301 -7.72 -12.54 1.90
C LEU A 301 -8.59 -13.81 2.02
N ARG A 302 -9.83 -13.76 2.53
CA ARG A 302 -10.87 -14.83 2.43
C ARG A 302 -11.97 -14.51 1.42
N LYS A 303 -12.41 -15.47 0.57
CA LYS A 303 -13.38 -15.23 -0.51
C LYS A 303 -14.74 -15.25 0.10
N ALA A 304 -15.56 -14.30 -0.30
CA ALA A 304 -16.97 -14.37 -0.02
C ALA A 304 -17.47 -15.71 -0.55
N SER A 305 -18.08 -16.52 0.30
CA SER A 305 -18.78 -17.74 -0.13
C SER A 305 -19.83 -17.32 -1.17
N HIS A 306 -19.70 -17.81 -2.40
CA HIS A 306 -20.77 -17.67 -3.37
C HIS A 306 -21.93 -18.55 -2.88
N GLY A 307 -23.02 -17.93 -2.39
CA GLY A 307 -24.29 -18.62 -2.22
C GLY A 307 -24.63 -19.19 -0.85
N GLN A 308 -24.32 -18.50 0.25
CA GLN A 308 -25.18 -18.63 1.44
C GLN A 308 -25.74 -17.26 1.77
N ALA A 309 -27.05 -17.11 1.53
CA ALA A 309 -27.84 -16.10 2.18
C ALA A 309 -27.58 -16.18 3.69
N GLU A 310 -27.42 -15.03 4.34
CA GLU A 310 -27.47 -14.93 5.79
C GLU A 310 -28.86 -15.41 6.24
N ILE A 311 -29.00 -16.71 6.57
CA ILE A 311 -30.12 -17.19 7.35
C ILE A 311 -29.88 -16.68 8.76
N GLY A 312 -30.54 -15.57 9.09
CA GLY A 312 -30.39 -14.89 10.36
C GLY A 312 -31.24 -13.63 10.50
N GLN A 313 -32.44 -13.59 9.89
CA GLN A 313 -33.52 -12.76 10.40
C GLN A 313 -34.42 -13.65 11.23
N THR A 314 -34.15 -13.70 12.53
CA THR A 314 -35.12 -14.15 13.52
C THR A 314 -36.32 -13.23 13.44
N SER A 315 -37.43 -13.77 12.95
CA SER A 315 -38.76 -13.21 13.09
C SER A 315 -39.14 -13.23 14.57
N GLU A 316 -39.03 -12.09 15.24
CA GLU A 316 -39.78 -11.78 16.45
C GLU A 316 -40.58 -10.51 16.18
N GLU A 317 -41.68 -10.64 15.43
CA GLU A 317 -42.84 -9.78 15.62
C GLU A 317 -43.81 -10.57 16.48
N GLY A 318 -43.70 -10.37 17.79
CA GLY A 318 -44.69 -10.81 18.76
C GLY A 318 -45.99 -10.07 18.50
N HIS A 319 -47.00 -10.81 18.06
CA HIS A 319 -48.40 -10.41 18.16
C HIS A 319 -48.74 -10.11 19.62
N VAL A 320 -49.04 -8.85 19.93
CA VAL A 320 -49.86 -8.47 21.09
C VAL A 320 -51.24 -8.16 20.53
N LEU A 321 -52.19 -9.06 20.78
CA LEU A 321 -53.61 -8.78 20.71
C LEU A 321 -54.15 -8.76 22.14
N GLU A 322 -54.99 -7.76 22.37
CA GLU A 322 -55.65 -7.36 23.62
C GLU A 322 -56.52 -8.46 24.24
N GLU A 323 -56.52 -8.52 25.58
CA GLU A 323 -57.71 -8.61 26.43
C GLU A 323 -57.52 -7.73 27.68
#